data_AF-A0A9D6XF72-F1
#
_entry.id   AF-A0A9D6XF72-F1
#
_cell.length_a   1.000
_cell.length_b   1.000
_cell.length_c   1.000
_cell.angle_alpha   90.00
_cell.angle_beta   90.00
_cell.angle_gamma   90.00
#
_symmetry.space_group_name_H-M   'P 1'
#
loop_
_entity.id
_entity.type
_entity.pdbx_description
1 polymer ?
#
loop_
_entity_poly.entity_id
_entity_poly.type
_entity_poly.pdbx_seq_one_letter_code
_entity_poly.pdbx_strand_id
1 'polypeptide(L)'
;MQKTRVNISLDKDLAEFAKAFAAENRLTVADLFTQYLLGLKRRSAENESNGILADPAFRQALEEVRAKLRAGNIEWSSYGEVFGKRKKPEHETSEGA
;
A
#
# COMPACT_ATOMS: atom_id res chain seq x y z
N MET A 1 -2.88 -19.01 -12.21
CA MET A 1 -3.97 -18.72 -11.25
C MET A 1 -5.11 -19.68 -11.50
N GLN A 2 -5.61 -20.35 -10.46
CA GLN A 2 -6.83 -21.16 -10.57
C GLN A 2 -8.02 -20.22 -10.84
N LYS A 3 -8.84 -20.55 -11.85
CA LYS A 3 -10.04 -19.78 -12.18
C LYS A 3 -11.24 -20.40 -11.47
N THR A 4 -11.98 -19.60 -10.73
CA THR A 4 -13.24 -20.01 -10.08
C THR A 4 -14.41 -19.39 -10.83
N ARG A 5 -15.42 -20.19 -11.17
CA ARG A 5 -16.64 -19.69 -11.81
C ARG A 5 -17.61 -19.16 -10.75
N VAL A 6 -18.13 -17.96 -10.97
CA VAL A 6 -19.19 -17.35 -10.17
C VAL A 6 -20.37 -17.08 -11.09
N ASN A 7 -21.57 -17.53 -10.72
CA ASN A 7 -22.81 -17.25 -11.44
C ASN A 7 -23.56 -16.15 -10.69
N ILE A 8 -23.94 -15.09 -11.39
CA ILE A 8 -24.61 -13.92 -10.81
C ILE A 8 -25.85 -13.62 -11.67
N SER A 9 -26.99 -13.42 -11.03
CA SER A 9 -28.18 -12.90 -11.67
C SER A 9 -28.18 -11.37 -11.58
N LEU A 10 -28.39 -10.72 -12.70
CA LEU A 10 -28.51 -9.26 -12.80
C LEU A 10 -29.87 -8.93 -13.41
N ASP A 11 -30.39 -7.76 -13.05
CA ASP A 11 -31.50 -7.18 -13.80
C ASP A 11 -31.12 -7.03 -15.28
N LYS A 12 -32.13 -7.15 -16.16
CA LYS A 12 -31.92 -7.16 -17.61
C LYS A 12 -31.28 -5.87 -18.11
N ASP A 13 -31.76 -4.72 -17.66
CA ASP A 13 -31.28 -3.42 -18.12
C ASP A 13 -29.83 -3.19 -17.63
N LEU A 14 -29.54 -3.60 -16.40
CA LEU A 14 -28.18 -3.55 -15.85
C LEU A 14 -27.22 -4.49 -16.60
N ALA A 15 -27.69 -5.68 -16.99
CA ALA A 15 -26.89 -6.62 -17.77
C ALA A 15 -26.60 -6.10 -19.17
N GLU A 16 -27.57 -5.45 -19.81
CA GLU A 16 -27.40 -4.81 -21.11
C GLU A 16 -26.41 -3.64 -21.04
N PHE A 17 -26.57 -2.78 -20.03
CA PHE A 17 -25.61 -1.69 -19.75
C PHE A 17 -24.19 -2.22 -19.56
N ALA A 18 -24.01 -3.22 -18.68
CA ALA A 18 -22.69 -3.76 -18.38
C ALA A 18 -22.01 -4.36 -19.63
N LYS A 19 -22.79 -5.01 -20.51
CA LYS A 19 -22.28 -5.53 -21.79
C LYS A 19 -21.83 -4.41 -22.72
N ALA A 20 -22.65 -3.37 -22.89
CA ALA A 20 -22.33 -2.23 -23.74
C ALA A 20 -21.07 -1.52 -23.25
N PHE A 21 -21.01 -1.19 -21.96
CA PHE A 21 -19.86 -0.55 -21.33
C PHE A 21 -18.58 -1.39 -21.46
N ALA A 22 -18.67 -2.70 -21.24
CA ALA A 22 -17.53 -3.61 -21.42
C ALA A 22 -17.03 -3.58 -22.87
N ALA A 23 -17.94 -3.68 -23.85
CA ALA A 23 -17.60 -3.68 -25.27
C ALA A 23 -16.93 -2.38 -25.71
N GLU A 24 -17.46 -1.21 -25.30
CA GLU A 24 -16.86 0.10 -25.59
C GLU A 24 -15.42 0.21 -25.10
N ASN A 25 -15.13 -0.39 -23.95
CA ASN A 25 -13.81 -0.36 -23.32
C ASN A 25 -12.92 -1.55 -23.72
N ARG A 26 -13.35 -2.40 -24.66
CA ARG A 26 -12.65 -3.64 -25.08
C ARG A 26 -12.38 -4.61 -23.92
N LEU A 27 -13.30 -4.66 -22.97
CA LEU A 27 -13.28 -5.53 -21.81
C LEU A 27 -14.43 -6.53 -21.89
N THR A 28 -14.36 -7.57 -21.06
CA THR A 28 -15.52 -8.41 -20.77
C THR A 28 -16.21 -7.95 -19.48
N VAL A 29 -17.48 -8.32 -19.32
CA VAL A 29 -18.20 -8.10 -18.05
C VAL A 29 -17.45 -8.75 -16.88
N ALA A 30 -16.84 -9.92 -17.10
CA ALA A 30 -16.03 -10.59 -16.08
C ALA A 30 -14.78 -9.76 -15.69
N ASP A 31 -14.15 -9.06 -16.63
CA ASP A 31 -13.01 -8.19 -16.33
C ASP A 31 -13.44 -7.00 -15.47
N LEU A 32 -14.59 -6.39 -15.75
CA LEU A 32 -15.14 -5.31 -14.94
C LEU A 32 -15.37 -5.75 -13.48
N PHE A 33 -16.05 -6.88 -13.28
CA PHE A 33 -16.29 -7.42 -11.94
C PHE A 33 -14.98 -7.81 -11.25
N THR A 34 -14.03 -8.40 -11.99
CA THR A 34 -12.72 -8.77 -11.45
C THR A 34 -11.96 -7.54 -10.95
N GLN A 35 -11.90 -6.47 -11.74
CA GLN A 35 -11.21 -5.23 -11.34
C GLN A 35 -11.89 -4.54 -10.15
N TYR A 36 -13.23 -4.51 -10.14
CA TYR A 36 -13.97 -3.98 -9.00
C TYR A 36 -13.67 -4.74 -7.71
N LEU A 37 -13.75 -6.07 -7.74
CA LEU A 37 -13.48 -6.93 -6.58
C LEU A 37 -12.02 -6.84 -6.12
N LEU A 38 -11.06 -6.70 -7.05
CA LEU A 38 -9.65 -6.45 -6.72
C LEU A 38 -9.45 -5.10 -6.02
N GLY A 39 -10.10 -4.04 -6.52
CA GLY A 39 -10.07 -2.73 -5.89
C GLY A 39 -10.67 -2.74 -4.49
N LEU A 40 -11.77 -3.47 -4.30
CA LEU A 40 -12.39 -3.67 -2.99
C LEU A 40 -11.47 -4.42 -2.03
N LYS A 41 -10.89 -5.55 -2.47
CA LYS A 41 -9.94 -6.36 -1.67
C LYS A 41 -8.72 -5.54 -1.24
N ARG A 42 -8.16 -4.72 -2.13
CA ARG A 42 -6.99 -3.88 -1.81
C ARG A 42 -7.32 -2.86 -0.74
N ARG A 43 -8.44 -2.16 -0.84
CA ARG A 43 -8.87 -1.20 0.18
C ARG A 43 -9.22 -1.87 1.51
N SER A 44 -9.81 -3.06 1.49
CA SER A 44 -10.07 -3.80 2.72
C SER A 44 -8.79 -4.30 3.39
N ALA A 45 -7.77 -4.66 2.60
CA ALA A 45 -6.45 -5.03 3.09
C ALA A 45 -5.61 -3.80 3.54
N GLU A 46 -5.77 -2.64 2.89
CA GLU A 46 -5.11 -1.38 3.30
C GLU A 46 -5.57 -0.89 4.68
N ASN A 47 -6.74 -1.30 5.16
CA ASN A 47 -7.16 -1.05 6.55
C ASN A 47 -6.33 -1.82 7.59
N GLU A 48 -5.53 -2.82 7.20
CA GLU A 48 -4.52 -3.47 8.05
C GLU A 48 -3.24 -2.62 8.17
N SER A 49 -3.00 -1.66 7.26
CA SER A 49 -1.83 -0.75 7.25
C SER A 49 -1.92 0.41 8.26
N ASN A 50 -3.01 0.50 9.03
CA ASN A 50 -3.22 1.56 10.04
C ASN A 50 -2.23 1.54 11.21
N GLY A 51 -1.41 0.49 11.37
CA GLY A 51 -0.40 0.42 12.43
C GLY A 51 0.79 1.37 12.23
N ILE A 52 1.33 1.49 11.01
CA ILE A 52 2.59 2.22 10.75
C ILE A 52 2.35 3.73 10.68
N LEU A 53 1.23 4.16 10.07
CA LEU A 53 0.88 5.59 9.99
C LEU A 53 0.42 6.16 11.34
N ALA A 54 0.03 5.30 12.29
CA ALA A 54 -0.28 5.67 13.66
C ALA A 54 0.96 5.78 14.56
N ASP A 55 2.14 5.33 14.11
CA ASP A 55 3.39 5.44 14.87
C ASP A 55 3.80 6.92 15.02
N PRO A 56 3.85 7.46 16.26
CA PRO A 56 4.24 8.84 16.50
C PRO A 56 5.63 9.19 15.94
N ALA A 57 6.59 8.24 15.96
CA ALA A 57 7.94 8.45 15.44
C ALA A 57 7.94 8.62 13.92
N PHE A 58 7.09 7.84 13.21
CA PHE A 58 6.94 7.97 11.77
C PHE A 58 6.30 9.31 11.38
N ARG A 59 5.25 9.73 12.10
CA ARG A 59 4.60 11.03 11.87
C ARG A 59 5.55 12.19 12.08
N GLN A 60 6.37 12.14 13.14
CA GLN A 60 7.33 13.19 13.43
C GLN A 60 8.41 13.28 12.34
N ALA A 61 9.00 12.14 11.95
CA ALA A 61 10.00 12.10 10.88
C ALA A 61 9.45 12.66 9.55
N LEU A 62 8.18 12.36 9.23
CA LEU A 62 7.53 12.86 8.02
C LEU A 62 7.33 14.38 8.04
N GLU A 63 6.90 14.95 9.16
CA GLU A 63 6.73 16.41 9.29
C GLU A 63 8.06 17.16 9.23
N GLU A 64 9.13 16.60 9.80
CA GLU A 64 10.48 17.17 9.70
C GLU A 64 10.99 17.17 8.25
N VAL A 65 10.78 16.08 7.50
CA VAL A 65 11.13 16.01 6.07
C VAL A 65 10.30 17.01 5.26
N ARG A 66 9.00 17.14 5.54
CA ARG A 66 8.12 18.11 4.87
C ARG A 66 8.55 19.56 5.11
N ALA A 67 8.93 19.90 6.34
CA ALA A 67 9.43 21.22 6.67
C ALA A 67 10.70 21.55 5.88
N LYS A 68 11.65 20.61 5.80
CA LYS A 68 12.89 20.76 5.03
C LYS A 68 12.63 20.88 3.52
N LEU A 69 11.70 20.08 2.99
CA LEU A 69 11.28 20.16 1.59
C LEU A 69 10.69 21.53 1.24
N ARG A 70 9.81 22.09 2.10
CA ARG A 70 9.23 23.42 1.89
C ARG A 70 10.27 24.54 1.99
N ALA A 71 11.25 24.38 2.88
CA ALA A 71 12.34 25.33 3.02
C ALA A 71 13.38 25.23 1.87
N GLY A 72 13.28 24.19 1.02
CA GLY A 72 14.20 23.98 -0.10
C GLY A 72 15.61 23.56 0.33
N ASN A 73 15.79 23.10 1.57
CA ASN A 73 17.09 22.80 2.16
C ASN A 73 17.31 21.29 2.38
N ILE A 74 16.58 20.44 1.63
CA ILE A 74 16.76 19.00 1.74
C ILE A 74 18.07 18.57 1.06
N GLU A 75 18.95 17.96 1.85
CA GLU A 75 20.10 17.24 1.33
C GLU A 75 19.71 15.76 1.18
N TRP A 76 19.97 15.21 0.00
CA TRP A 76 19.65 13.82 -0.31
C TRP A 76 20.80 12.92 0.13
N SER A 77 20.65 12.27 1.28
CA SER A 77 21.63 11.30 1.74
C SER A 77 21.50 9.97 1.00
N SER A 78 22.63 9.37 0.66
CA SER A 78 22.64 8.03 0.05
C SER A 78 22.39 6.93 1.09
N TYR A 79 21.95 5.75 0.66
CA TYR A 79 21.72 4.61 1.56
C TYR A 79 22.97 4.25 2.40
N GLY A 80 24.15 4.30 1.79
CA GLY A 80 25.42 4.02 2.46
C GLY A 80 25.81 5.05 3.52
N GLU A 81 25.36 6.29 3.36
CA GLU A 81 25.60 7.39 4.31
C GLU A 81 24.74 7.26 5.57
N VAL A 82 23.49 6.83 5.40
CA VAL A 82 22.53 6.70 6.51
C VAL A 82 22.68 5.38 7.26
N PHE A 83 22.97 4.28 6.54
CA PHE A 83 22.91 2.92 7.08
C PHE A 83 24.25 2.17 7.03
N GLY A 84 25.31 2.81 6.54
CA GLY A 84 26.65 2.24 6.45
C GLY A 84 27.43 2.24 7.77
N LYS A 85 27.12 1.27 8.64
CA LYS A 85 27.98 0.72 9.73
C LYS A 85 28.64 1.73 10.71
N ARG A 86 28.08 1.84 11.93
CA ARG A 86 28.91 1.80 13.15
C ARG A 86 28.97 0.35 13.65
N LYS A 87 30.18 -0.20 13.78
CA LYS A 87 30.45 -1.49 14.43
C LYS A 87 29.92 -1.47 15.88
N LYS A 88 29.16 -2.49 16.29
CA LYS A 88 29.08 -3.01 17.68
C LYS A 88 30.37 -3.81 17.97
N PRO A 89 30.78 -4.11 19.23
CA PRO A 89 29.90 -4.44 20.37
C PRO A 89 30.29 -3.85 21.74
N GLU A 90 29.29 -3.79 22.62
CA GLU A 90 29.45 -3.78 24.08
C GLU A 90 29.67 -5.22 24.57
N HIS A 91 30.54 -5.39 25.57
CA HIS A 91 30.43 -6.49 26.53
C HIS A 91 30.86 -5.93 27.89
N GLU A 92 29.88 -5.50 28.69
CA GLU A 92 30.03 -5.42 30.14
C GLU A 92 29.20 -6.56 30.73
N THR A 93 29.93 -7.51 31.31
CA THR A 93 29.43 -8.63 32.10
C THR A 93 29.27 -8.15 33.53
N SER A 94 28.10 -8.32 34.16
CA SER A 94 28.01 -8.36 35.62
C SER A 94 26.79 -9.16 36.08
N GLU A 95 27.01 -10.45 36.35
CA GLU A 95 26.25 -11.15 37.39
C GLU A 95 26.91 -10.82 38.73
N GLY A 96 26.09 -10.30 39.65
CA GLY A 96 26.47 -9.93 41.00
C GLY A 96 26.68 -11.15 41.90
N ALA A 97 27.60 -10.97 42.84
CA ALA A 97 27.91 -11.85 43.96
C ALA A 97 26.82 -11.82 45.05
#